data_AF-A0A314L0G5-F1
#
_entry.id   AF-A0A314L0G5-F1
#
_cell.length_a   1.000
_cell.length_b   1.000
_cell.length_c   1.000
_cell.angle_alpha   90.00
_cell.angle_beta   90.00
_cell.angle_gamma   90.00
#
_symmetry.space_group_name_H-M   'P 1'
#
loop_
_entity.id
_entity.type
_entity.pdbx_description
1 polymer ?
#
loop_
_entity_poly.entity_id
_entity_poly.type
_entity_poly.pdbx_seq_one_letter_code
_entity_poly.pdbx_strand_id
1 'polypeptide(L)'
;MSTRLIKGRKSVHLAKIENQNNRQVTFSKRRNGVFKKANELAVMTGAEVGIIVFPPERPPSPSSPGIDDKYVQMFRKANCMTLNTQLNTLKDQLYLSLNLKSKLKEKNKNLESQQEWFRGPIEKMNYTEASMLKEGLEDLLLKVKNYGTECGFGYENGKWKAE
;
A
#
# COMPACT_ATOMS: atom_id res chain seq x y z
N MET A 1 -41.56 31.90 14.84
CA MET A 1 -41.23 31.58 13.42
C MET A 1 -41.42 30.08 13.22
N SER A 2 -42.28 29.68 12.27
CA SER A 2 -42.59 28.26 12.03
C SER A 2 -41.46 27.60 11.22
N THR A 3 -40.80 26.60 11.80
CA THR A 3 -39.78 25.78 11.12
C THR A 3 -40.45 24.90 10.07
N ARG A 4 -40.21 25.16 8.78
CA ARG A 4 -40.62 24.25 7.69
C ARG A 4 -39.88 22.91 7.86
N LEU A 5 -40.60 21.88 8.29
CA LEU A 5 -40.11 20.51 8.29
C LEU A 5 -39.95 20.04 6.83
N ILE A 6 -38.71 19.88 6.38
CA ILE A 6 -38.40 19.33 5.06
C ILE A 6 -38.75 17.84 5.08
N LYS A 7 -39.78 17.44 4.36
CA LYS A 7 -40.08 16.01 4.13
C LYS A 7 -38.90 15.41 3.35
N GLY A 8 -38.24 14.41 3.94
CA GLY A 8 -37.10 13.71 3.34
C GLY A 8 -37.46 12.90 2.09
N ARG A 9 -36.48 12.14 1.57
CA ARG A 9 -36.66 11.30 0.36
C ARG A 9 -37.77 10.27 0.60
N LYS A 10 -38.77 10.26 -0.28
CA LYS A 10 -39.85 9.25 -0.27
C LYS A 10 -39.70 8.28 -1.42
N SER A 11 -40.18 7.05 -1.21
CA SER A 11 -40.34 6.08 -2.29
C SER A 11 -41.33 6.61 -3.33
N VAL A 12 -41.08 6.29 -4.60
CA VAL A 12 -41.92 6.69 -5.75
C VAL A 12 -42.15 5.48 -6.63
N HIS A 13 -43.33 5.39 -7.25
CA HIS A 13 -43.62 4.33 -8.21
C HIS A 13 -42.80 4.51 -9.51
N LEU A 14 -42.40 3.41 -10.13
CA LEU A 14 -41.71 3.38 -11.43
C LEU A 14 -42.71 3.51 -12.58
N ALA A 15 -43.40 4.65 -12.62
CA ALA A 15 -44.34 5.03 -13.66
C ALA A 15 -44.08 6.47 -14.13
N LYS A 16 -44.76 6.89 -15.21
CA LYS A 16 -44.68 8.28 -15.68
C LYS A 16 -45.17 9.22 -14.57
N ILE A 17 -44.38 10.27 -14.28
CA ILE A 17 -44.78 11.30 -13.32
C ILE A 17 -45.74 12.24 -14.04
N GLU A 18 -47.01 12.26 -13.63
CA GLU A 18 -48.05 13.07 -14.29
C GLU A 18 -47.83 14.57 -14.14
N ASN A 19 -47.50 15.01 -12.91
CA ASN A 19 -47.21 16.42 -12.63
C ASN A 19 -45.94 16.89 -13.38
N GLN A 20 -46.09 17.84 -14.29
CA GLN A 20 -45.01 18.33 -15.16
C GLN A 20 -43.84 18.93 -14.38
N ASN A 21 -44.10 19.75 -13.37
CA ASN A 21 -43.05 20.37 -12.55
C ASN A 21 -42.23 19.31 -11.82
N ASN A 22 -42.91 18.34 -11.20
CA ASN A 22 -42.25 17.23 -10.51
C ASN A 22 -41.46 16.35 -11.49
N ARG A 23 -41.99 16.14 -12.70
CA ARG A 23 -41.32 15.38 -13.77
C ARG A 23 -40.04 16.08 -14.24
N GLN A 24 -40.07 17.39 -14.48
CA GLN A 24 -38.91 18.18 -14.92
C GLN A 24 -37.81 18.24 -13.86
N VAL A 25 -38.18 18.45 -12.60
CA VAL A 25 -37.23 18.44 -11.46
C VAL A 25 -36.62 17.05 -11.29
N THR A 26 -37.44 16.00 -11.35
CA THR A 26 -36.97 14.62 -11.20
C THR A 26 -36.07 14.20 -12.36
N PHE A 27 -36.42 14.55 -13.59
CA PHE A 27 -35.58 14.33 -14.77
C PHE A 27 -34.20 14.96 -14.59
N SER A 28 -34.16 16.25 -14.20
CA SER A 28 -32.90 16.97 -14.00
C SER A 28 -32.03 16.32 -12.92
N LYS A 29 -32.62 15.96 -11.78
CA LYS A 29 -31.90 15.27 -10.69
C LYS A 29 -31.41 13.88 -11.09
N ARG A 30 -32.25 13.08 -11.75
CA ARG A 30 -31.91 11.71 -12.16
C ARG A 30 -30.85 11.70 -13.25
N ARG A 31 -30.97 12.57 -14.27
CA ARG A 31 -29.95 12.72 -15.31
C ARG A 31 -28.59 13.04 -14.71
N ASN A 32 -28.51 14.03 -13.82
CA ASN A 32 -27.26 14.38 -13.17
C ASN A 32 -26.69 13.21 -12.35
N GLY A 33 -27.55 12.46 -11.64
CA GLY A 33 -27.14 11.26 -10.92
C GLY A 33 -26.58 10.15 -11.82
N VAL A 34 -27.25 9.89 -12.95
CA VAL A 34 -26.82 8.91 -13.96
C VAL A 34 -25.46 9.31 -14.56
N PHE A 35 -25.30 10.58 -14.93
CA PHE A 35 -24.06 11.10 -15.51
C PHE A 35 -22.90 10.97 -14.51
N LYS A 36 -23.15 11.31 -13.23
CA LYS A 36 -22.15 11.11 -12.17
C LYS A 36 -21.75 9.65 -12.04
N LYS A 37 -22.71 8.72 -12.06
CA LYS A 37 -22.43 7.27 -11.96
C LYS A 37 -21.68 6.74 -13.18
N ALA A 38 -22.00 7.21 -14.37
CA ALA A 38 -21.28 6.87 -15.60
C ALA A 38 -19.82 7.35 -15.56
N ASN A 39 -19.58 8.56 -15.05
CA ASN A 39 -18.23 9.06 -14.83
C ASN A 39 -17.47 8.25 -13.77
N GLU A 40 -18.10 7.92 -12.64
CA GLU A 40 -17.51 7.05 -11.62
C GLU A 40 -17.13 5.68 -12.21
N LEU A 41 -18.01 5.08 -13.01
CA LEU A 41 -17.75 3.81 -13.68
C LEU A 41 -16.59 3.90 -14.67
N ALA A 42 -16.58 4.93 -15.52
CA ALA A 42 -15.50 5.18 -16.47
C ALA A 42 -14.16 5.42 -15.77
N VAL A 43 -14.16 6.08 -14.61
CA VAL A 43 -12.97 6.29 -13.78
C VAL A 43 -12.50 5.00 -13.11
N MET A 44 -13.41 4.18 -12.58
CA MET A 44 -13.03 2.95 -11.86
C MET A 44 -12.52 1.87 -12.81
N THR A 45 -13.17 1.72 -13.96
CA THR A 45 -12.91 0.63 -14.90
C THR A 45 -12.03 1.04 -16.06
N GLY A 46 -11.93 2.33 -16.37
CA GLY A 46 -11.30 2.82 -17.60
C GLY A 46 -12.13 2.58 -18.86
N ALA A 47 -13.39 2.15 -18.76
CA ALA A 47 -14.27 1.96 -19.90
C ALA A 47 -14.74 3.29 -20.50
N GLU A 48 -14.94 3.32 -21.82
CA GLU A 48 -15.60 4.44 -22.49
C GLU A 48 -17.12 4.30 -22.34
N VAL A 49 -17.77 5.32 -21.77
CA VAL A 49 -19.22 5.30 -21.50
C VAL A 49 -19.90 6.46 -22.20
N GLY A 50 -20.84 6.17 -23.10
CA GLY A 50 -21.68 7.17 -23.78
C GLY A 50 -23.12 7.14 -23.27
N ILE A 51 -23.67 8.31 -22.93
CA ILE A 51 -25.07 8.45 -22.50
C ILE A 51 -25.76 9.54 -23.32
N ILE A 52 -26.94 9.20 -23.84
CA ILE A 52 -27.84 10.10 -24.57
C ILE A 52 -29.18 10.13 -23.85
N VAL A 53 -29.66 11.32 -23.47
CA VAL A 53 -30.93 11.51 -22.79
C VAL A 53 -31.76 12.56 -23.51
N PHE A 54 -32.94 12.18 -24.00
CA PHE A 54 -33.85 13.14 -24.63
C PHE A 54 -34.72 13.86 -23.58
N PRO A 55 -34.87 15.19 -23.67
CA PRO A 55 -35.79 15.92 -22.81
C PRO A 55 -37.25 15.56 -23.14
N PRO A 56 -38.16 15.64 -22.16
CA PRO A 56 -39.57 15.30 -22.35
C PRO A 56 -40.33 16.26 -23.26
N GLU A 57 -39.82 17.47 -23.52
CA GLU A 57 -40.53 18.57 -24.20
C GLU A 57 -40.05 18.82 -25.63
N ARG A 58 -39.00 18.13 -26.12
CA ARG A 58 -38.48 18.36 -27.48
C ARG A 58 -38.17 17.03 -28.17
N PRO A 59 -38.93 16.63 -29.22
CA PRO A 59 -38.48 15.59 -30.13
C PRO A 59 -37.23 16.07 -30.88
N PRO A 60 -36.27 15.20 -31.22
CA PRO A 60 -35.05 15.60 -31.91
C PRO A 60 -35.42 16.22 -33.27
N SER A 61 -35.29 17.54 -33.40
CA SER A 61 -35.40 18.22 -34.68
C SER A 61 -34.08 18.04 -35.44
N PRO A 62 -34.07 17.55 -36.69
CA PRO A 62 -32.84 17.41 -37.48
C PRO A 62 -32.16 18.74 -37.82
N SER A 63 -32.79 19.89 -37.52
CA SER A 63 -32.39 21.24 -37.89
C SER A 63 -31.88 22.12 -36.74
N SER A 64 -31.66 21.59 -35.54
CA SER A 64 -30.94 22.33 -34.49
C SER A 64 -29.44 21.99 -34.55
N PRO A 65 -28.54 22.94 -34.85
CA PRO A 65 -27.11 22.71 -34.76
C PRO A 65 -26.75 22.58 -33.28
N GLY A 66 -26.39 21.36 -32.87
CA GLY A 66 -26.02 21.03 -31.50
C GLY A 66 -27.12 20.26 -30.79
N ILE A 67 -26.95 18.93 -30.71
CA ILE A 67 -27.49 18.21 -29.58
C ILE A 67 -26.78 18.79 -28.37
N ASP A 68 -27.50 19.58 -27.57
CA ASP A 68 -26.97 20.27 -26.39
C ASP A 68 -26.08 19.30 -25.57
N ASP A 69 -24.83 19.67 -25.24
CA ASP A 69 -23.89 18.87 -24.42
C ASP A 69 -24.50 18.46 -23.06
N LYS A 70 -25.60 19.12 -22.69
CA LYS A 70 -26.45 18.82 -21.55
C LYS A 70 -27.21 17.49 -21.65
N TYR A 71 -27.36 16.92 -22.85
CA TYR A 71 -28.15 15.72 -23.15
C TYR A 71 -27.32 14.58 -23.72
N VAL A 72 -26.12 14.87 -24.24
CA VAL A 72 -25.16 13.88 -24.70
C VAL A 72 -23.85 14.09 -23.94
N GLN A 73 -23.39 13.06 -23.23
CA GLN A 73 -22.05 13.05 -22.68
C GLN A 73 -21.35 11.73 -22.98
N MET A 74 -20.12 11.85 -23.48
CA MET A 74 -19.17 10.76 -23.53
C MET A 74 -18.18 10.93 -22.39
N PHE A 75 -18.14 9.96 -21.48
CA PHE A 75 -17.13 9.85 -20.45
C PHE A 75 -15.99 9.03 -21.01
N ARG A 76 -14.97 9.72 -21.52
CA ARG A 76 -13.70 9.13 -21.94
C ARG A 76 -12.66 9.45 -20.91
N LYS A 77 -11.98 8.44 -20.38
CA LYS A 77 -10.78 8.65 -19.58
C LYS A 77 -9.62 7.92 -20.24
N ALA A 78 -8.94 8.63 -21.13
CA ALA A 78 -7.68 8.16 -21.69
C ALA A 78 -6.73 7.81 -20.53
N ASN A 79 -6.09 6.65 -20.63
CA ASN A 79 -5.01 6.18 -19.75
C ASN A 79 -5.39 5.72 -18.32
N CYS A 80 -6.68 5.63 -17.94
CA CYS A 80 -7.03 5.20 -16.59
C CYS A 80 -6.68 3.73 -16.32
N MET A 81 -6.82 2.84 -17.32
CA MET A 81 -6.41 1.44 -17.17
C MET A 81 -4.89 1.35 -16.98
N THR A 82 -4.11 2.01 -17.83
CA THR A 82 -2.64 1.99 -17.78
C THR A 82 -2.10 2.55 -16.46
N LEU A 83 -2.66 3.66 -15.97
CA LEU A 83 -2.29 4.25 -14.69
C LEU A 83 -2.66 3.33 -13.52
N ASN A 84 -3.84 2.70 -13.54
CA ASN A 84 -4.23 1.76 -12.50
C ASN A 84 -3.35 0.50 -12.50
N THR A 85 -2.96 -0.01 -13.66
CA THR A 85 -2.02 -1.13 -13.75
C THR A 85 -0.65 -0.75 -13.21
N GLN A 86 -0.11 0.42 -13.58
CA GLN A 86 1.15 0.92 -13.06
C GLN A 86 1.11 1.10 -11.54
N LEU A 87 0.02 1.66 -11.02
CA LEU A 87 -0.18 1.86 -9.59
C LEU A 87 -0.19 0.53 -8.83
N ASN A 88 -0.87 -0.49 -9.36
CA ASN A 88 -0.91 -1.80 -8.72
C ASN A 88 0.47 -2.47 -8.75
N THR A 89 1.19 -2.42 -9.88
CA THR A 89 2.56 -2.93 -9.98
C THR A 89 3.50 -2.27 -8.97
N LEU A 90 3.42 -0.94 -8.80
CA LEU A 90 4.23 -0.21 -7.81
C LEU A 90 3.87 -0.62 -6.38
N LYS A 91 2.59 -0.84 -6.08
CA LYS A 91 2.16 -1.33 -4.76
C LYS A 91 2.72 -2.72 -4.49
N ASP A 92 2.64 -3.63 -5.46
CA ASP A 92 3.14 -5.00 -5.30
C ASP A 92 4.66 -4.99 -5.05
N GLN A 93 5.41 -4.18 -5.80
CA GLN A 93 6.86 -3.99 -5.57
C GLN A 93 7.17 -3.44 -4.18
N LEU A 94 6.36 -2.50 -3.67
CA LEU A 94 6.51 -1.95 -2.33
C LEU A 94 6.24 -3.01 -1.26
N TYR A 95 5.17 -3.80 -1.40
CA TYR A 95 4.85 -4.90 -0.48
C TYR A 95 5.98 -5.93 -0.43
N LEU A 96 6.53 -6.32 -1.58
CA LEU A 96 7.68 -7.22 -1.66
C LEU A 96 8.90 -6.63 -0.94
N SER A 97 9.20 -5.36 -1.19
CA SER A 97 10.33 -4.66 -0.58
C SER A 97 10.19 -4.57 0.95
N LEU A 98 9.00 -4.28 1.46
CA LEU A 98 8.73 -4.25 2.89
C LEU A 98 8.88 -5.62 3.55
N ASN A 99 8.39 -6.68 2.89
CA ASN A 99 8.54 -8.05 3.38
C ASN A 99 10.00 -8.52 3.37
N LEU A 100 10.79 -8.11 2.38
CA LEU A 100 12.23 -8.38 2.37
C LEU A 100 12.94 -7.62 3.50
N LYS A 101 12.58 -6.35 3.71
CA LYS A 101 13.13 -5.53 4.79
C LYS A 101 12.83 -6.13 6.17
N SER A 102 11.61 -6.62 6.41
CA SER A 102 11.28 -7.28 7.68
C SER A 102 12.05 -8.58 7.89
N LYS A 103 12.16 -9.42 6.85
CA LYS A 103 12.96 -10.65 6.89
C LYS A 103 14.45 -10.39 7.15
N LEU A 104 15.02 -9.36 6.51
CA LEU A 104 16.40 -8.96 6.75
C LEU A 104 16.60 -8.46 8.19
N LYS A 105 15.65 -7.68 8.72
CA LYS A 105 15.69 -7.21 10.11
C LYS A 105 15.67 -8.38 11.10
N GLU A 106 14.84 -9.40 10.85
CA GLU A 106 14.78 -10.60 11.68
C GLU A 106 16.08 -11.40 11.61
N LYS A 107 16.62 -11.63 10.40
CA LYS A 107 17.92 -12.30 10.24
C LYS A 107 19.04 -11.54 10.94
N ASN A 108 19.08 -10.21 10.83
CA ASN A 108 20.09 -9.39 11.52
C ASN A 108 19.95 -9.51 13.04
N LYS A 109 18.73 -9.45 13.58
CA LYS A 109 18.50 -9.64 15.02
C LYS A 109 18.96 -11.02 15.50
N ASN A 110 18.71 -12.06 14.69
CA ASN A 110 19.15 -13.43 15.01
C ASN A 110 20.68 -13.55 14.95
N LEU A 111 21.33 -12.93 13.95
CA LEU A 111 22.79 -12.87 13.83
C LEU A 111 23.42 -12.10 15.00
N GLU A 112 22.86 -10.96 15.39
CA GLU A 112 23.28 -10.18 16.57
C GLU A 112 23.14 -11.02 17.84
N SER A 113 22.00 -11.71 18.03
CA SER A 113 21.80 -12.61 19.16
C SER A 113 22.82 -13.77 19.19
N GLN A 114 23.21 -14.28 18.00
CA GLN A 114 24.27 -15.28 17.85
C GLN A 114 25.69 -14.73 18.01
N GLN A 115 25.91 -13.42 17.90
CA GLN A 115 27.21 -12.78 18.19
C GLN A 115 27.29 -12.21 19.60
N GLU A 116 26.19 -12.12 20.33
CA GLU A 116 26.14 -11.51 21.66
C GLU A 116 26.06 -12.53 22.80
N TRP A 117 25.82 -13.81 22.54
CA TRP A 117 25.68 -14.82 23.60
C TRP A 117 26.90 -14.90 24.53
N PHE A 118 28.11 -14.63 24.02
CA PHE A 118 29.34 -14.59 24.83
C PHE A 118 29.61 -13.26 25.54
N ARG A 119 28.80 -12.22 25.33
CA ARG A 119 28.93 -10.91 26.01
C ARG A 119 28.16 -10.83 27.34
N GLY A 120 27.34 -11.82 27.66
CA GLY A 120 26.57 -11.89 28.91
C GLY A 120 27.43 -12.24 30.14
N PRO A 121 26.92 -12.05 31.37
CA PRO A 121 27.59 -12.47 32.59
C PRO A 121 27.84 -13.99 32.59
N ILE A 122 29.08 -14.40 32.91
CA ILE A 122 29.51 -15.81 32.88
C ILE A 122 28.66 -16.68 33.82
N GLU A 123 28.16 -16.11 34.93
CA GLU A 123 27.37 -16.84 35.93
C GLU A 123 26.01 -17.32 35.40
N LYS A 124 25.57 -16.84 34.24
CA LYS A 124 24.28 -17.17 33.63
C LYS A 124 24.38 -18.12 32.44
N MET A 125 25.60 -18.55 32.07
CA MET A 125 25.80 -19.46 30.93
C MET A 125 25.46 -20.91 31.29
N ASN A 126 24.88 -21.65 30.34
CA ASN A 126 24.73 -23.09 30.44
C ASN A 126 26.06 -23.82 30.13
N TYR A 127 26.14 -25.12 30.44
CA TYR A 127 27.37 -25.91 30.25
C TYR A 127 27.88 -25.88 28.81
N THR A 128 26.98 -25.98 27.82
CA THR A 128 27.33 -25.96 26.39
C THR A 128 27.94 -24.62 25.97
N GLU A 129 27.33 -23.50 26.39
CA GLU A 129 27.84 -22.15 26.13
C GLU A 129 29.20 -21.94 26.80
N ALA A 130 29.34 -22.32 28.06
CA ALA A 130 30.59 -22.21 28.79
C ALA A 130 31.72 -23.05 28.17
N SER A 131 31.39 -24.26 27.69
CA SER A 131 32.36 -25.13 27.00
C SER A 131 32.82 -24.52 25.68
N MET A 132 31.89 -23.99 24.87
CA MET A 132 32.23 -23.34 23.60
C MET A 132 33.07 -22.08 23.81
N LEU A 133 32.78 -21.28 24.84
CA LEU A 133 33.56 -20.10 25.18
C LEU A 133 34.98 -20.47 25.64
N LYS A 134 35.12 -21.52 26.46
CA LYS A 134 36.42 -22.03 26.90
C LYS A 134 37.28 -22.45 25.72
N GLU A 135 36.77 -23.27 24.81
CA GLU A 135 37.50 -23.71 23.62
C GLU A 135 37.96 -22.53 22.76
N GLY A 136 37.08 -21.54 22.56
CA GLY A 136 37.43 -20.33 21.80
C GLY A 136 38.53 -19.49 22.45
N LEU A 137 38.54 -19.39 23.78
CA LEU A 137 39.59 -18.69 24.53
C LEU A 137 40.92 -19.45 24.49
N GLU A 138 40.90 -20.78 24.55
CA GLU A 138 42.10 -21.63 24.43
C GLU A 138 42.74 -21.49 23.04
N ASP A 139 41.93 -21.50 21.98
CA ASP A 139 42.39 -21.29 20.60
C ASP A 139 42.97 -19.87 20.40
N LEU A 140 42.32 -18.85 20.95
CA LEU A 140 42.84 -17.48 20.92
C LEU A 140 44.17 -17.37 21.66
N LEU A 141 44.28 -18.00 22.82
CA LEU A 141 45.49 -17.99 23.64
C LEU A 141 46.63 -18.71 22.93
N LEU A 142 46.35 -19.77 22.18
CA LEU A 142 47.32 -20.45 21.31
C LEU A 142 47.80 -19.53 20.17
N LYS A 143 46.87 -18.85 19.46
CA LYS A 143 47.20 -17.89 18.40
C LYS A 143 48.08 -16.74 18.91
N VAL A 144 47.74 -16.18 20.07
CA VAL A 144 48.50 -15.11 20.73
C VAL A 144 49.90 -15.57 21.12
N LYS A 145 50.04 -16.79 21.65
CA LYS A 145 51.36 -17.38 21.96
C LYS A 145 52.23 -17.51 20.72
N ASN A 146 51.69 -18.09 19.65
CA ASN A 146 52.42 -18.31 18.40
C ASN A 146 52.91 -16.98 17.82
N TYR A 147 52.07 -15.95 17.80
CA TYR A 147 52.45 -14.61 17.33
C TYR A 147 53.58 -13.99 18.16
N GLY A 148 53.56 -14.15 19.48
CA GLY A 148 54.64 -13.68 20.34
C GLY A 148 55.97 -14.37 20.07
N THR A 149 55.95 -15.69 19.82
CA THR A 149 57.15 -16.44 19.41
C THR A 149 57.69 -15.99 18.05
N GLU A 150 56.81 -15.73 17.08
CA GLU A 150 57.21 -15.13 15.79
C GLU A 150 57.85 -13.75 15.95
N CYS A 151 57.49 -13.03 17.01
CA CYS A 151 58.02 -11.71 17.36
C CYS A 151 59.24 -11.75 18.30
N GLY A 152 59.81 -12.92 18.62
CA GLY A 152 60.99 -13.07 19.48
C GLY A 152 60.72 -12.96 20.99
N PHE A 153 59.49 -13.24 21.43
CA PHE A 153 59.11 -13.28 22.83
C PHE A 153 58.73 -14.70 23.27
N GLY A 154 59.33 -15.17 24.36
CA GLY A 154 58.93 -16.39 25.05
C GLY A 154 57.78 -16.15 26.03
N TYR A 155 56.89 -17.15 26.20
CA TYR A 155 55.82 -17.12 27.20
C TYR A 155 56.02 -18.22 28.25
N GLU A 156 56.48 -17.83 29.44
CA GLU A 156 56.79 -18.76 30.54
C GLU A 156 56.10 -18.31 31.84
N ASN A 157 55.58 -19.27 32.62
CA ASN A 157 54.95 -19.01 33.93
C ASN A 157 53.89 -17.90 33.92
N GLY A 158 53.14 -17.78 32.82
CA GLY A 158 52.10 -16.78 32.65
C GLY A 158 52.61 -15.36 32.37
N LYS A 159 53.88 -15.20 31.99
CA LYS A 159 54.49 -13.89 31.66
C LYS A 159 55.23 -13.95 30.33
N TRP A 160 55.11 -12.87 29.55
CA TRP A 160 55.95 -12.62 28.39
C TRP A 160 57.36 -12.23 28.82
N LYS A 161 58.36 -12.82 28.16
CA LYS A 161 59.77 -12.49 28.30
C LYS A 161 60.34 -12.24 26.91
N ALA A 162 61.17 -11.22 26.77
CA ALA A 162 62.03 -11.12 25.60
C ALA A 162 63.04 -12.27 25.65
N GLU A 163 63.29 -12.94 24.53
CA GLU A 163 64.40 -13.88 24.39
C GLU A 163 65.76 -13.19 24.49
#